data_AF-A0A8T3N2N2-F1
#
_entry.id   AF-A0A8T3N2N2-F1
#
_cell.length_a   1.000
_cell.length_b   1.000
_cell.length_c   1.000
_cell.angle_alpha   90.00
_cell.angle_beta   90.00
_cell.angle_gamma   90.00
#
_symmetry.space_group_name_H-M   'P 1'
#
loop_
_entity.id
_entity.type
_entity.pdbx_description
1 polymer ?
#
loop_
_entity_poly.entity_id
_entity_poly.type
_entity_poly.pdbx_seq_one_letter_code
_entity_poly.pdbx_strand_id
1 'polypeptide(L)'
;MTVNAARRTRRSPASPQTPIIETPESTYAPDPTYASYVPSGSFAIGEIGQTVFDCPSCSRPLALGERRCPGCRTRLVNGVVIRKASTFVALGLAVGLVGGGAIGLRFGLGQHAAGGGPGPIAAVPGTAPAGGVTPSLAPASTAPPARTPAPPTGSDVPPAARASLGQVAGMFGRLRVARDDLQRQVAGRVLDTSAVARTLRAVSAESLFGQQLATRISAWPRGTAVGSDLATFYGSIHDTAARGLVASVRNEAAYRSAALLMIELLDGIDGINGIDASVQSTAAAAGLTLPEPTAAP
;
A
#
# COMPACT_ATOMS: atom_id res chain seq x y z
N MET A 1 -8.85 18.29 -66.45
CA MET A 1 -9.58 17.54 -65.42
C MET A 1 -9.54 18.36 -64.14
N THR A 2 -10.63 19.06 -63.83
CA THR A 2 -10.76 19.99 -62.71
C THR A 2 -11.59 19.33 -61.61
N VAL A 3 -10.99 19.10 -60.43
CA VAL A 3 -11.65 18.47 -59.29
C VAL A 3 -12.23 19.56 -58.40
N ASN A 4 -13.56 19.61 -58.34
CA ASN A 4 -14.36 20.53 -57.52
C ASN A 4 -14.27 20.16 -56.03
N ALA A 5 -13.75 21.07 -55.22
CA ALA A 5 -13.70 20.93 -53.76
C ALA A 5 -15.04 21.41 -53.13
N ALA A 6 -15.88 20.47 -52.73
CA ALA A 6 -17.13 20.74 -52.02
C ALA A 6 -16.87 21.04 -50.53
N ARG A 7 -16.96 22.32 -50.18
CA ARG A 7 -16.85 22.86 -48.81
C ARG A 7 -18.13 22.56 -48.01
N ARG A 8 -18.16 21.45 -47.25
CA ARG A 8 -19.25 21.18 -46.30
C ARG A 8 -19.01 21.90 -44.98
N THR A 9 -19.74 22.99 -44.76
CA THR A 9 -19.90 23.66 -43.47
C THR A 9 -20.66 22.75 -42.49
N ARG A 10 -19.97 22.21 -41.49
CA ARG A 10 -20.62 21.51 -40.36
C ARG A 10 -21.28 22.56 -39.45
N ARG A 11 -22.62 22.56 -39.41
CA ARG A 11 -23.41 23.20 -38.35
C ARG A 11 -23.17 22.43 -37.04
N SER A 12 -22.59 23.09 -36.04
CA SER A 12 -22.56 22.60 -34.66
C SER A 12 -23.98 22.63 -34.09
N PRO A 13 -24.51 21.53 -33.52
CA PRO A 13 -25.75 21.57 -32.75
C PRO A 13 -25.53 22.33 -31.44
N ALA A 14 -26.46 23.25 -31.14
CA ALA A 14 -26.48 24.03 -29.92
C ALA A 14 -26.56 23.11 -28.69
N SER A 15 -25.76 23.41 -27.67
CA SER A 15 -25.78 22.71 -26.39
C SER A 15 -27.11 22.97 -25.66
N PRO A 16 -27.77 21.94 -25.11
CA PRO A 16 -28.94 22.11 -24.25
C PRO A 16 -28.51 22.83 -22.96
N GLN A 17 -29.07 24.02 -22.74
CA GLN A 17 -28.92 24.78 -21.50
C GLN A 17 -29.52 23.97 -20.34
N THR A 18 -28.67 23.60 -19.39
CA THR A 18 -29.10 22.95 -18.15
C THR A 18 -29.77 24.00 -17.26
N PRO A 19 -31.00 23.80 -16.79
CA PRO A 19 -31.64 24.75 -15.88
C PRO A 19 -30.86 24.83 -14.57
N ILE A 20 -30.50 26.06 -14.20
CA ILE A 20 -29.91 26.40 -12.91
C ILE A 20 -30.98 26.14 -11.85
N ILE A 21 -30.83 25.08 -11.07
CA ILE A 21 -31.62 24.85 -9.87
C ILE A 21 -30.99 25.70 -8.77
N GLU A 22 -31.57 26.87 -8.52
CA GLU A 22 -31.29 27.68 -7.34
C GLU A 22 -31.71 26.87 -6.10
N THR A 23 -30.74 26.28 -5.41
CA THR A 23 -30.93 25.74 -4.07
C THR A 23 -31.27 26.88 -3.12
N PRO A 24 -32.44 26.86 -2.45
CA PRO A 24 -32.78 27.88 -1.47
C PRO A 24 -31.77 27.86 -0.32
N GLU A 25 -31.25 29.04 -0.02
CA GLU A 25 -30.38 29.34 1.10
C GLU A 25 -31.09 28.96 2.41
N SER A 26 -30.77 27.77 2.92
CA SER A 26 -31.29 27.27 4.19
C SER A 26 -30.63 28.04 5.32
N THR A 27 -31.27 29.13 5.73
CA THR A 27 -30.98 29.85 6.98
C THR A 27 -31.37 28.94 8.15
N TYR A 28 -30.49 28.00 8.50
CA TYR A 28 -30.62 27.20 9.70
C TYR A 28 -30.14 28.03 10.90
N ALA A 29 -31.09 28.67 11.58
CA ALA A 29 -30.84 29.26 12.89
C ALA A 29 -30.59 28.11 13.90
N PRO A 30 -29.42 28.05 14.56
CA PRO A 30 -29.17 27.03 15.56
C PRO A 30 -30.07 27.26 16.78
N ASP A 31 -30.80 26.22 17.16
CA ASP A 31 -31.60 26.15 18.38
C ASP A 31 -30.68 26.31 19.62
N PRO A 32 -30.91 27.31 20.50
CA PRO A 32 -30.03 27.56 21.66
C PRO A 32 -30.18 26.54 22.80
N THR A 33 -31.00 25.50 22.66
CA THR A 33 -31.28 24.56 23.77
C THR A 33 -30.32 23.38 23.92
N TYR A 34 -29.28 23.25 23.09
CA TYR A 34 -28.29 22.16 23.18
C TYR A 34 -27.00 22.48 23.96
N ALA A 35 -26.98 23.58 24.71
CA ALA A 35 -25.84 23.93 25.56
C ALA A 35 -25.98 23.32 26.98
N SER A 36 -25.91 21.99 27.13
CA SER A 36 -25.61 21.32 28.44
C SER A 36 -25.53 19.79 28.34
N TYR A 37 -24.59 19.24 27.56
CA TYR A 37 -24.06 17.91 27.86
C TYR A 37 -22.61 17.80 27.34
N VAL A 38 -21.66 18.29 28.13
CA VAL A 38 -20.23 18.05 27.92
C VAL A 38 -19.87 16.83 28.77
N PRO A 39 -19.75 15.63 28.21
CA PRO A 39 -19.12 14.53 28.95
C PRO A 39 -17.67 14.93 29.24
N SER A 40 -17.29 14.89 30.52
CA SER A 40 -15.96 15.20 31.05
C SER A 40 -14.93 14.19 30.53
N GLY A 41 -14.51 14.39 29.29
CA GLY A 41 -13.53 13.58 28.57
C GLY A 41 -13.12 14.34 27.31
N SER A 42 -12.77 15.62 27.46
CA SER A 42 -12.26 16.45 26.38
C SER A 42 -10.86 15.96 25.99
N PHE A 43 -10.80 15.09 24.99
CA PHE A 43 -9.59 14.91 24.21
C PHE A 43 -9.35 16.22 23.46
N ALA A 44 -8.24 16.89 23.77
CA ALA A 44 -7.85 18.11 23.11
C ALA A 44 -7.69 17.86 21.60
N ILE A 45 -8.59 18.44 20.82
CA ILE A 45 -8.53 18.45 19.36
C ILE A 45 -7.28 19.24 18.99
N GLY A 46 -6.18 18.55 18.69
CA GLY A 46 -4.89 19.18 18.37
C GLY A 46 -3.64 18.43 18.80
N GLU A 47 -3.76 17.34 19.58
CA GLU A 47 -2.60 16.53 19.95
C GLU A 47 -2.18 15.62 18.77
N ILE A 48 -1.15 16.05 18.04
CA ILE A 48 -0.55 15.35 16.89
C ILE A 48 0.15 14.08 17.40
N GLY A 49 -0.61 13.02 17.60
CA GLY A 49 -0.09 11.74 18.10
C GLY A 49 -1.13 10.70 18.46
N GLN A 50 -2.41 11.07 18.60
CA GLN A 50 -3.46 10.10 18.86
C GLN A 50 -3.88 9.43 17.54
N THR A 51 -3.29 8.29 17.22
CA THR A 51 -3.79 7.45 16.12
C THR A 51 -5.18 6.94 16.50
N VAL A 52 -6.20 7.54 15.87
CA VAL A 52 -7.60 7.12 16.02
C VAL A 52 -7.79 5.84 15.21
N PHE A 53 -8.24 4.78 15.87
CA PHE A 53 -8.57 3.53 15.21
C PHE A 53 -10.08 3.36 15.17
N ASP A 54 -10.63 2.98 14.02
CA ASP A 54 -12.05 2.67 13.91
C ASP A 54 -12.34 1.26 14.42
N CYS A 55 -13.38 1.13 15.25
CA CYS A 55 -13.84 -0.17 15.70
C CYS A 55 -14.29 -1.01 14.49
N PRO A 56 -13.69 -2.19 14.22
CA PRO A 56 -14.02 -2.98 13.04
C PRO A 56 -15.43 -3.58 13.06
N SER A 57 -16.15 -3.49 14.19
CA SER A 57 -17.52 -4.00 14.32
C SER A 57 -18.59 -2.93 14.15
N CYS A 58 -18.32 -1.66 14.49
CA CYS A 58 -19.33 -0.60 14.48
C CYS A 58 -18.81 0.74 13.93
N SER A 59 -17.60 0.77 13.36
CA SER A 59 -16.92 1.94 12.79
C SER A 59 -16.83 3.17 13.71
N ARG A 60 -16.95 2.97 15.03
CA ARG A 60 -16.81 4.05 16.01
C ARG A 60 -15.32 4.33 16.27
N PRO A 61 -14.85 5.59 16.22
CA PRO A 61 -13.47 5.94 16.52
C PRO A 61 -13.14 5.64 17.99
N LEU A 62 -11.97 5.06 18.23
CA LEU A 62 -11.47 4.65 19.54
C LEU A 62 -10.10 5.27 19.83
N ALA A 63 -9.87 5.61 21.10
CA ALA A 63 -8.57 6.04 21.57
C ALA A 63 -7.62 4.85 21.77
N LEU A 64 -6.31 5.04 21.59
CA LEU A 64 -5.32 4.01 21.90
C LEU A 64 -5.44 3.56 23.36
N GLY A 65 -5.42 2.24 23.57
CA GLY A 65 -5.41 1.64 24.92
C GLY A 65 -6.78 1.13 25.40
N GLU A 66 -7.87 1.45 24.71
CA GLU A 66 -9.19 0.91 25.06
C GLU A 66 -9.30 -0.58 24.70
N ARG A 67 -9.52 -1.44 25.70
CA ARG A 67 -9.66 -2.90 25.51
C ARG A 67 -11.06 -3.32 25.02
N ARG A 68 -12.05 -2.42 25.07
CA ARG A 68 -13.44 -2.67 24.66
C ARG A 68 -14.02 -1.44 24.00
N CYS A 69 -14.73 -1.64 22.89
CA CYS A 69 -15.48 -0.55 22.26
C CYS A 69 -16.69 -0.16 23.15
N PRO A 70 -16.92 1.14 23.46
CA PRO A 70 -18.06 1.57 24.25
C PRO A 70 -19.40 1.45 23.50
N GLY A 71 -19.38 1.41 22.16
CA GLY A 71 -20.58 1.23 21.34
C GLY A 71 -21.07 -0.21 21.31
N CYS A 72 -20.27 -1.12 20.74
CA CYS A 72 -20.67 -2.51 20.50
C CYS A 72 -20.11 -3.53 21.52
N ARG A 73 -19.36 -3.07 22.53
CA ARG A 73 -18.70 -3.91 23.57
C ARG A 73 -17.72 -4.96 23.04
N THR A 74 -17.31 -4.87 21.77
CA THR A 74 -16.34 -5.80 21.19
C THR A 74 -14.98 -5.65 21.87
N ARG A 75 -14.37 -6.77 22.29
CA ARG A 75 -13.01 -6.78 22.85
C ARG A 75 -11.98 -6.67 21.74
N LEU A 76 -11.05 -5.75 21.91
CA LEU A 76 -9.96 -5.46 20.99
C LEU A 76 -8.62 -5.72 21.70
N VAL A 77 -7.66 -6.30 20.98
CA VAL A 77 -6.28 -6.47 21.42
C VAL A 77 -5.41 -5.92 20.31
N ASN A 78 -4.61 -4.89 20.59
CA ASN A 78 -3.78 -4.18 19.61
C ASN A 78 -4.54 -3.72 18.35
N GLY A 79 -5.75 -3.19 18.52
CA GLY A 79 -6.55 -2.67 17.38
C GLY A 79 -7.23 -3.75 16.53
N VAL A 80 -7.09 -5.03 16.86
CA VAL A 80 -7.70 -6.14 16.10
C VAL A 80 -8.72 -6.91 16.95
N VAL A 81 -9.81 -7.36 16.32
CA VAL A 81 -10.81 -8.23 16.94
C VAL A 81 -10.24 -9.62 17.22
N ILE A 82 -10.18 -10.00 18.51
CA ILE A 82 -9.70 -11.32 18.97
C ILE A 82 -10.35 -12.48 18.21
N ARG A 83 -11.64 -12.33 17.88
CA ARG A 83 -12.42 -13.40 17.23
C ARG A 83 -11.94 -13.74 15.81
N LYS A 84 -11.22 -12.83 15.13
CA LYS A 84 -10.57 -13.11 13.84
C LYS A 84 -9.15 -13.62 13.99
N ALA A 85 -8.44 -13.24 15.06
CA ALA A 85 -7.09 -13.74 15.30
C ALA A 85 -7.08 -15.28 15.51
N SER A 86 -8.09 -15.83 16.18
CA SER A 86 -8.21 -17.28 16.37
C SER A 86 -8.39 -18.06 15.06
N THR A 87 -9.09 -17.50 14.07
CA THR A 87 -9.24 -18.16 12.76
C THR A 87 -7.94 -18.20 11.97
N PHE A 88 -7.10 -17.16 12.05
CA PHE A 88 -5.79 -17.17 11.39
C PHE A 88 -4.81 -18.14 12.04
N VAL A 89 -4.81 -18.24 13.37
CA VAL A 89 -3.98 -19.21 14.09
C VAL A 89 -4.41 -20.65 13.77
N ALA A 90 -5.72 -20.93 13.78
CA ALA A 90 -6.24 -22.26 13.45
C ALA A 90 -5.92 -22.67 12.00
N LEU A 91 -6.05 -21.74 11.05
CA LEU A 91 -5.82 -22.00 9.64
C LEU A 91 -4.32 -22.11 9.33
N GLY A 92 -3.48 -21.29 9.95
CA GLY A 92 -2.03 -21.42 9.88
C GLY A 92 -1.52 -22.73 10.47
N LEU A 93 -2.12 -23.20 11.57
CA LEU A 93 -1.77 -24.48 12.20
C LEU A 93 -2.23 -25.67 11.34
N ALA A 94 -3.40 -25.61 10.72
CA ALA A 94 -3.88 -26.64 9.79
C ALA A 94 -2.98 -26.74 8.54
N VAL A 95 -2.63 -25.60 7.94
CA VAL A 95 -1.72 -25.56 6.77
C VAL A 95 -0.30 -25.99 7.16
N GLY A 96 0.19 -25.58 8.34
CA GLY A 96 1.49 -25.98 8.86
C GLY A 96 1.62 -27.48 9.13
N LEU A 97 0.55 -28.13 9.62
CA LEU A 97 0.52 -29.58 9.82
C LEU A 97 0.54 -30.37 8.50
N VAL A 98 -0.18 -29.89 7.49
CA VAL A 98 -0.24 -30.54 6.18
C VAL A 98 1.04 -30.32 5.37
N GLY A 99 1.61 -29.10 5.42
CA GLY A 99 2.85 -28.76 4.69
C GLY A 99 4.12 -29.26 5.38
N GLY A 100 4.18 -29.22 6.72
CA GLY A 100 5.35 -29.64 7.50
C GLY A 100 5.52 -31.15 7.60
N GLY A 101 4.42 -31.92 7.53
CA GLY A 101 4.46 -33.39 7.63
C GLY A 101 5.19 -34.09 6.47
N ALA A 102 5.17 -33.51 5.27
CA ALA A 102 5.77 -34.12 4.08
C ALA A 102 7.31 -33.94 4.01
N ILE A 103 7.86 -32.88 4.60
CA ILE A 103 9.30 -32.58 4.56
C ILE A 103 10.06 -33.35 5.66
N GLY A 104 9.44 -33.58 6.83
CA GLY A 104 10.06 -34.35 7.94
C GLY A 104 10.33 -35.81 7.60
N LEU A 105 9.48 -36.45 6.78
CA LEU A 105 9.64 -37.86 6.40
C LEU A 105 10.80 -38.11 5.42
N ARG A 106 11.28 -37.09 4.68
CA ARG A 106 12.41 -37.24 3.76
C ARG A 106 13.78 -37.08 4.42
N PHE A 107 13.86 -36.41 5.57
CA PHE A 107 15.09 -36.35 6.37
C PHE A 107 15.20 -37.48 7.41
N GLY A 108 14.08 -38.12 7.81
CA GLY A 108 14.08 -39.19 8.82
C GLY A 108 14.58 -40.55 8.35
N LEU A 109 14.63 -40.83 7.04
CA LEU A 109 15.04 -42.14 6.51
C LEU A 109 16.56 -42.23 6.16
N GLY A 110 17.31 -41.14 6.32
CA GLY A 110 18.74 -41.08 5.97
C GLY A 110 19.73 -41.31 7.12
N GLN A 111 19.27 -41.45 8.37
CA GLN A 111 20.16 -41.51 9.56
C GLN A 111 20.24 -42.86 10.28
N HIS A 112 19.71 -43.95 9.70
CA HIS A 112 19.82 -45.30 10.29
C HIS A 112 21.10 -46.06 9.90
N ALA A 113 22.25 -45.37 9.87
CA ALA A 113 23.56 -45.99 9.69
C ALA A 113 24.64 -45.35 10.58
N ALA A 114 24.42 -45.33 11.89
CA ALA A 114 25.49 -45.26 12.89
C ALA A 114 24.93 -45.73 14.24
N GLY A 115 25.29 -46.96 14.62
CA GLY A 115 25.04 -47.46 15.98
C GLY A 115 25.93 -46.76 16.99
N GLY A 116 25.34 -46.32 18.10
CA GLY A 116 26.06 -45.78 19.24
C GLY A 116 25.14 -45.38 20.39
N GLY A 117 24.91 -46.33 21.32
CA GLY A 117 24.68 -46.15 22.77
C GLY A 117 23.51 -45.27 23.29
N PRO A 118 22.84 -45.66 24.39
CA PRO A 118 21.83 -44.82 25.04
C PRO A 118 22.50 -43.67 25.82
N GLY A 119 22.41 -42.45 25.29
CA GLY A 119 22.74 -41.20 26.00
C GLY A 119 21.49 -40.56 26.63
N PRO A 120 21.65 -39.78 27.73
CA PRO A 120 20.52 -39.21 28.46
C PRO A 120 19.76 -38.16 27.65
N ILE A 121 18.45 -38.18 27.84
CA ILE A 121 17.44 -37.33 27.20
C ILE A 121 17.67 -35.88 27.64
N ALA A 122 18.24 -35.05 26.76
CA ALA A 122 18.25 -33.61 26.92
C ALA A 122 16.86 -33.07 26.55
N ALA A 123 16.08 -32.73 27.57
CA ALA A 123 14.82 -32.02 27.41
C ALA A 123 15.08 -30.64 26.78
N VAL A 124 14.57 -30.43 25.57
CA VAL A 124 14.54 -29.11 24.93
C VAL A 124 13.40 -28.31 25.59
N PRO A 125 13.65 -27.15 26.23
CA PRO A 125 12.59 -26.36 26.82
C PRO A 125 11.74 -25.71 25.72
N GLY A 126 10.54 -26.24 25.53
CA GLY A 126 9.45 -25.57 24.82
C GLY A 126 8.99 -24.36 25.60
N THR A 127 9.25 -23.17 25.07
CA THR A 127 8.69 -21.92 25.58
C THR A 127 7.36 -21.65 24.90
N ALA A 128 6.28 -21.97 25.61
CA ALA A 128 4.96 -21.42 25.36
C ALA A 128 4.95 -19.92 25.74
N PRO A 129 4.31 -19.01 24.97
CA PRO A 129 4.10 -17.66 25.44
C PRO A 129 2.84 -17.62 26.30
N ALA A 130 2.99 -17.88 27.59
CA ALA A 130 2.01 -17.54 28.60
C ALA A 130 2.58 -16.42 29.50
N GLY A 131 1.83 -15.31 29.59
CA GLY A 131 1.76 -14.50 30.80
C GLY A 131 2.98 -13.66 31.18
N GLY A 132 2.90 -12.37 30.86
CA GLY A 132 3.08 -11.31 31.85
C GLY A 132 4.49 -11.03 32.36
N VAL A 133 5.21 -10.15 31.67
CA VAL A 133 5.93 -9.05 32.33
C VAL A 133 5.92 -7.88 31.34
N THR A 134 5.23 -6.78 31.68
CA THR A 134 5.43 -5.49 31.02
C THR A 134 6.71 -4.87 31.58
N PRO A 135 7.80 -4.70 30.81
CA PRO A 135 8.77 -3.69 31.16
C PRO A 135 8.07 -2.34 30.97
N SER A 136 7.94 -1.59 32.05
CA SER A 136 7.61 -0.17 32.02
C SER A 136 8.76 0.56 31.32
N LEU A 137 8.74 0.57 29.99
CA LEU A 137 9.56 1.47 29.19
C LEU A 137 8.88 2.83 29.26
N ALA A 138 9.28 3.63 30.25
CA ALA A 138 9.14 5.07 30.11
C ALA A 138 9.76 5.46 28.77
N PRO A 139 9.13 6.35 27.97
CA PRO A 139 9.76 6.84 26.76
C PRO A 139 11.03 7.58 27.19
N ALA A 140 12.19 6.95 26.97
CA ALA A 140 13.44 7.67 27.00
C ALA A 140 13.32 8.70 25.88
N SER A 141 13.10 9.95 26.29
CA SER A 141 13.19 11.12 25.43
C SER A 141 14.66 11.24 25.03
N THR A 142 15.08 10.44 24.07
CA THR A 142 16.40 10.53 23.47
C THR A 142 16.41 11.86 22.74
N ALA A 143 17.03 12.86 23.36
CA ALA A 143 17.28 14.14 22.71
C ALA A 143 17.90 13.85 21.33
N PRO A 144 17.43 14.49 20.25
CA PRO A 144 18.01 14.29 18.94
C PRO A 144 19.52 14.55 19.06
N PRO A 145 20.38 13.64 18.59
CA PRO A 145 21.82 13.86 18.66
C PRO A 145 22.12 15.21 18.01
N ALA A 146 22.91 16.03 18.72
CA ALA A 146 23.38 17.30 18.19
C ALA A 146 23.93 17.07 16.79
N ARG A 147 23.43 17.84 15.82
CA ARG A 147 23.87 17.76 14.41
C ARG A 147 25.35 18.15 14.37
N THR A 148 26.25 17.18 14.48
CA THR A 148 27.63 17.38 14.07
C THR A 148 27.59 17.78 12.60
N PRO A 149 28.12 18.96 12.21
CA PRO A 149 28.18 19.34 10.81
C PRO A 149 29.04 18.29 10.10
N ALA A 150 28.41 17.50 9.25
CA ALA A 150 29.13 16.55 8.42
C ALA A 150 30.07 17.34 7.50
N PRO A 151 31.33 16.91 7.33
CA PRO A 151 32.22 17.52 6.35
C PRO A 151 31.55 17.49 4.97
N PRO A 152 31.75 18.52 4.12
CA PRO A 152 31.23 18.54 2.76
C PRO A 152 31.98 17.50 1.92
N THR A 153 31.66 16.23 2.09
CA THR A 153 32.11 15.17 1.20
C THR A 153 31.25 15.26 -0.06
N GLY A 154 31.91 15.48 -1.20
CA GLY A 154 31.37 15.83 -2.52
C GLY A 154 30.38 14.86 -3.18
N SER A 155 29.35 14.41 -2.46
CA SER A 155 28.16 13.81 -3.05
C SER A 155 27.06 14.87 -3.06
N ASP A 156 26.83 15.50 -4.21
CA ASP A 156 25.77 16.49 -4.47
C ASP A 156 24.34 15.93 -4.31
N VAL A 157 24.18 14.72 -3.78
CA VAL A 157 22.90 14.01 -3.67
C VAL A 157 22.43 14.07 -2.22
N PRO A 158 21.30 14.74 -1.92
CA PRO A 158 20.71 14.74 -0.60
C PRO A 158 20.44 13.31 -0.11
N PRO A 159 20.72 12.97 1.17
CA PRO A 159 20.46 11.63 1.70
C PRO A 159 19.01 11.16 1.52
N ALA A 160 18.06 12.10 1.58
CA ALA A 160 16.65 11.81 1.32
C ALA A 160 16.40 11.35 -0.12
N ALA A 161 17.02 12.00 -1.12
CA ALA A 161 16.89 11.61 -2.53
C ALA A 161 17.51 10.23 -2.78
N ARG A 162 18.69 9.96 -2.20
CA ARG A 162 19.34 8.64 -2.27
C ARG A 162 18.43 7.53 -1.73
N ALA A 163 17.85 7.74 -0.55
CA ALA A 163 16.93 6.77 0.05
C ALA A 163 15.66 6.59 -0.79
N SER A 164 15.10 7.69 -1.33
CA SER A 164 13.92 7.64 -2.19
C SER A 164 14.16 6.90 -3.50
N LEU A 165 15.30 7.07 -4.17
CA LEU A 165 15.66 6.32 -5.37
C LEU A 165 15.73 4.81 -5.11
N GLY A 166 16.36 4.39 -4.01
CA GLY A 166 16.37 2.98 -3.61
C GLY A 166 14.97 2.41 -3.31
N GLN A 167 14.10 3.20 -2.69
CA GLN A 167 12.71 2.80 -2.43
C GLN A 167 11.88 2.68 -3.71
N VAL A 168 12.09 3.58 -4.68
CA VAL A 168 11.46 3.51 -6.01
C VAL A 168 11.85 2.23 -6.74
N ALA A 169 13.14 1.88 -6.77
CA ALA A 169 13.62 0.64 -7.40
C ALA A 169 12.95 -0.61 -6.79
N GLY A 170 12.88 -0.70 -5.47
CA GLY A 170 12.16 -1.79 -4.80
C GLY A 170 10.66 -1.82 -5.07
N MET A 171 10.05 -0.66 -5.35
CA MET A 171 8.63 -0.57 -5.71
C MET A 171 8.36 -1.01 -7.15
N PHE A 172 9.26 -0.71 -8.09
CA PHE A 172 9.15 -1.25 -9.45
C PHE A 172 9.14 -2.77 -9.47
N GLY A 173 9.93 -3.43 -8.62
CA GLY A 173 9.86 -4.88 -8.44
C GLY A 173 8.46 -5.38 -8.04
N ARG A 174 7.83 -4.71 -7.06
CA ARG A 174 6.46 -5.08 -6.62
C ARG A 174 5.40 -4.79 -7.68
N LEU A 175 5.54 -3.69 -8.42
CA LEU A 175 4.63 -3.36 -9.51
C LEU A 175 4.73 -4.34 -10.68
N ARG A 176 5.92 -4.86 -11.00
CA ARG A 176 6.08 -5.95 -12.00
C ARG A 176 5.37 -7.23 -11.54
N VAL A 177 5.54 -7.63 -10.28
CA VAL A 177 4.81 -8.79 -9.72
C VAL A 177 3.29 -8.58 -9.83
N ALA A 178 2.80 -7.38 -9.52
CA ALA A 178 1.39 -7.05 -9.66
C ALA A 178 0.91 -7.08 -11.12
N ARG A 179 1.73 -6.62 -12.07
CA ARG A 179 1.46 -6.75 -13.52
C ARG A 179 1.31 -8.23 -13.90
N ASP A 180 2.26 -9.07 -13.51
CA ASP A 180 2.27 -10.48 -13.88
C ASP A 180 1.07 -11.23 -13.24
N ASP A 181 0.68 -10.85 -12.01
CA ASP A 181 -0.55 -11.30 -11.37
C ASP A 181 -1.80 -10.89 -12.17
N LEU A 182 -1.88 -9.64 -12.64
CA LEU A 182 -3.00 -9.18 -13.47
C LEU A 182 -3.05 -9.92 -14.82
N GLN A 183 -1.90 -10.10 -15.47
CA GLN A 183 -1.79 -10.85 -16.73
C GLN A 183 -2.32 -12.28 -16.58
N ARG A 184 -1.91 -12.98 -15.50
CA ARG A 184 -2.43 -14.32 -15.20
C ARG A 184 -3.94 -14.32 -14.97
N GLN A 185 -4.47 -13.32 -14.27
CA GLN A 185 -5.91 -13.21 -14.00
C GLN A 185 -6.73 -12.96 -15.27
N VAL A 186 -6.29 -12.04 -16.14
CA VAL A 186 -7.02 -11.71 -17.39
C VAL A 186 -6.91 -12.81 -18.45
N ALA A 187 -5.83 -13.60 -18.44
CA ALA A 187 -5.65 -14.76 -19.30
C ALA A 187 -6.55 -15.96 -18.89
N GLY A 188 -7.07 -15.95 -17.66
CA GLY A 188 -8.00 -16.98 -17.18
C GLY A 188 -9.31 -17.02 -17.97
N ARG A 189 -9.87 -18.23 -18.14
CA ARG A 189 -11.18 -18.42 -18.80
C ARG A 189 -12.33 -17.72 -18.07
N VAL A 190 -12.25 -17.68 -16.75
CA VAL A 190 -13.19 -16.98 -15.86
C VAL A 190 -12.39 -15.95 -15.08
N LEU A 191 -12.80 -14.69 -15.12
CA LEU A 191 -12.13 -13.63 -14.40
C LEU A 191 -12.57 -13.60 -12.94
N ASP A 192 -11.63 -13.78 -12.01
CA ASP A 192 -11.88 -13.50 -10.59
C ASP A 192 -11.82 -11.98 -10.35
N THR A 193 -12.97 -11.30 -10.46
CA THR A 193 -13.06 -9.85 -10.22
C THR A 193 -12.62 -9.45 -8.83
N SER A 194 -12.73 -10.35 -7.84
CA SER A 194 -12.30 -10.09 -6.46
C SER A 194 -10.77 -10.13 -6.32
N ALA A 195 -10.09 -11.00 -7.07
CA ALA A 195 -8.63 -11.00 -7.17
C ALA A 195 -8.15 -9.72 -7.88
N VAL A 196 -8.77 -9.35 -9.01
CA VAL A 196 -8.39 -8.14 -9.76
C VAL A 196 -8.56 -6.91 -8.89
N ALA A 197 -9.70 -6.78 -8.19
CA ALA A 197 -9.96 -5.67 -7.29
C ALA A 197 -8.95 -5.60 -6.12
N ARG A 198 -8.45 -6.74 -5.63
CA ARG A 198 -7.40 -6.76 -4.58
C ARG A 198 -6.07 -6.25 -5.14
N THR A 199 -5.67 -6.72 -6.31
CA THR A 199 -4.44 -6.25 -6.98
C THR A 199 -4.52 -4.76 -7.30
N LEU A 200 -5.65 -4.26 -7.84
CA LEU A 200 -5.84 -2.83 -8.13
C LEU A 200 -5.77 -1.96 -6.86
N ARG A 201 -6.33 -2.41 -5.72
CA ARG A 201 -6.21 -1.67 -4.45
C ARG A 201 -4.78 -1.64 -3.93
N ALA A 202 -4.06 -2.76 -4.03
CA ALA A 202 -2.65 -2.82 -3.64
C ALA A 202 -1.80 -1.86 -4.49
N VAL A 203 -1.95 -1.91 -5.82
CA VAL A 203 -1.24 -1.03 -6.76
C VAL A 203 -1.60 0.45 -6.55
N SER A 204 -2.87 0.76 -6.26
CA SER A 204 -3.30 2.13 -5.92
C SER A 204 -2.65 2.65 -4.62
N ALA A 205 -2.50 1.80 -3.61
CA ALA A 205 -1.82 2.18 -2.37
C ALA A 205 -0.32 2.41 -2.59
N GLU A 206 0.33 1.58 -3.41
CA GLU A 206 1.73 1.77 -3.78
C GLU A 206 1.95 3.06 -4.58
N SER A 207 1.02 3.43 -5.46
CA SER A 207 1.16 4.64 -6.25
C SER A 207 1.09 5.92 -5.41
N LEU A 208 0.25 5.95 -4.37
CA LEU A 208 0.22 7.08 -3.42
C LEU A 208 1.55 7.23 -2.67
N PHE A 209 2.18 6.11 -2.27
CA PHE A 209 3.52 6.14 -1.70
C PHE A 209 4.56 6.61 -2.73
N GLY A 210 4.45 6.13 -3.97
CA GLY A 210 5.29 6.56 -5.10
C GLY A 210 5.27 8.07 -5.34
N GLN A 211 4.11 8.70 -5.29
CA GLN A 211 3.97 10.16 -5.43
C GLN A 211 4.72 10.95 -4.35
N GLN A 212 4.75 10.43 -3.12
CA GLN A 212 5.52 11.04 -2.03
C GLN A 212 7.03 10.92 -2.27
N LEU A 213 7.49 9.77 -2.80
CA LEU A 213 8.89 9.58 -3.19
C LEU A 213 9.28 10.51 -4.35
N ALA A 214 8.41 10.61 -5.35
CA ALA A 214 8.58 11.49 -6.50
C ALA A 214 8.80 12.95 -6.05
N THR A 215 7.99 13.43 -5.11
CA THR A 215 8.14 14.79 -4.53
C THR A 215 9.51 14.99 -3.87
N ARG A 216 10.01 13.99 -3.13
CA ARG A 216 11.33 14.06 -2.48
C ARG A 216 12.47 14.02 -3.48
N ILE A 217 12.33 13.27 -4.57
CA ILE A 217 13.29 13.22 -5.68
C ILE A 217 13.30 14.56 -6.42
N SER A 218 12.13 15.17 -6.68
CA SER A 218 12.02 16.47 -7.33
C SER A 218 12.61 17.63 -6.52
N ALA A 219 12.69 17.50 -5.19
CA ALA A 219 13.35 18.50 -4.35
C ALA A 219 14.88 18.53 -4.55
N TRP A 220 15.47 17.50 -5.15
CA TRP A 220 16.86 17.49 -5.57
C TRP A 220 16.97 18.02 -7.01
N PRO A 221 17.73 19.11 -7.28
CA PRO A 221 17.71 19.76 -8.59
C PRO A 221 17.97 18.85 -9.80
N ARG A 222 18.92 17.91 -9.70
CA ARG A 222 19.20 16.93 -10.77
C ARG A 222 18.11 15.85 -10.91
N GLY A 223 17.32 15.61 -9.87
CA GLY A 223 16.20 14.68 -9.87
C GLY A 223 14.87 15.27 -10.33
N THR A 224 14.80 16.57 -10.65
CA THR A 224 13.55 17.27 -10.96
C THR A 224 12.75 16.60 -12.08
N ALA A 225 13.41 16.29 -13.21
CA ALA A 225 12.76 15.65 -14.35
C ALA A 225 12.23 14.24 -13.99
N VAL A 226 13.09 13.37 -13.44
CA VAL A 226 12.68 12.03 -13.01
C VAL A 226 11.58 12.06 -11.97
N GLY A 227 11.63 12.96 -10.99
CA GLY A 227 10.57 13.09 -10.00
C GLY A 227 9.24 13.54 -10.62
N SER A 228 9.25 14.43 -11.62
CA SER A 228 8.04 14.82 -12.36
C SER A 228 7.45 13.65 -13.17
N ASP A 229 8.31 12.88 -13.84
CA ASP A 229 7.90 11.70 -14.60
C ASP A 229 7.30 10.64 -13.66
N LEU A 230 7.92 10.41 -12.49
CA LEU A 230 7.43 9.48 -11.48
C LEU A 230 6.07 9.92 -10.93
N ALA A 231 5.91 11.21 -10.63
CA ALA A 231 4.63 11.73 -10.16
C ALA A 231 3.52 11.51 -11.20
N THR A 232 3.81 11.75 -12.47
CA THR A 232 2.86 11.52 -13.58
C THR A 232 2.51 10.04 -13.74
N PHE A 233 3.52 9.17 -13.69
CA PHE A 233 3.36 7.72 -13.77
C PHE A 233 2.49 7.19 -12.63
N TYR A 234 2.84 7.51 -11.37
CA TYR A 234 2.06 7.06 -10.21
C TYR A 234 0.68 7.70 -10.12
N GLY A 235 0.51 8.94 -10.61
CA GLY A 235 -0.81 9.57 -10.81
C GLY A 235 -1.68 8.73 -11.74
N SER A 236 -1.13 8.36 -12.89
CA SER A 236 -1.85 7.57 -13.90
C SER A 236 -2.22 6.17 -13.41
N ILE A 237 -1.36 5.53 -12.60
CA ILE A 237 -1.69 4.29 -11.88
C ILE A 237 -2.90 4.52 -10.95
N HIS A 238 -2.83 5.55 -10.10
CA HIS A 238 -3.87 5.81 -9.11
C HIS A 238 -5.24 6.02 -9.77
N ASP A 239 -5.29 6.88 -10.80
CA ASP A 239 -6.52 7.22 -11.51
C ASP A 239 -7.11 6.02 -12.26
N THR A 240 -6.26 5.16 -12.82
CA THR A 240 -6.70 3.93 -13.51
C THR A 240 -7.28 2.92 -12.52
N ALA A 241 -6.63 2.73 -11.37
CA ALA A 241 -7.16 1.88 -10.31
C ALA A 241 -8.49 2.43 -9.76
N ALA A 242 -8.58 3.74 -9.50
CA ALA A 242 -9.81 4.39 -9.03
C ALA A 242 -10.97 4.17 -10.01
N ARG A 243 -10.76 4.46 -11.30
CA ARG A 243 -11.78 4.23 -12.35
C ARG A 243 -12.25 2.77 -12.41
N GLY A 244 -11.32 1.82 -12.30
CA GLY A 244 -11.65 0.38 -12.26
C GLY A 244 -12.46 -0.01 -11.03
N LEU A 245 -12.12 0.55 -9.86
CA LEU A 245 -12.75 0.22 -8.58
C LEU A 245 -14.15 0.83 -8.39
N VAL A 246 -14.48 1.92 -9.10
CA VAL A 246 -15.84 2.49 -9.11
C VAL A 246 -16.84 1.57 -9.83
N ALA A 247 -16.37 0.70 -10.75
CA ALA A 247 -17.24 -0.23 -11.43
C ALA A 247 -17.87 -1.23 -10.45
N SER A 248 -19.15 -1.58 -10.68
CA SER A 248 -19.82 -2.65 -9.95
C SER A 248 -19.01 -3.94 -10.02
N VAL A 249 -18.83 -4.62 -8.88
CA VAL A 249 -18.08 -5.90 -8.77
C VAL A 249 -18.67 -6.99 -9.69
N ARG A 250 -19.94 -6.85 -10.10
CA ARG A 250 -20.61 -7.75 -11.04
C ARG A 250 -20.29 -7.45 -12.51
N ASN A 251 -19.64 -6.34 -12.83
CA ASN A 251 -19.28 -5.95 -14.19
C ASN A 251 -17.89 -6.47 -14.56
N GLU A 252 -17.82 -7.73 -14.97
CA GLU A 252 -16.58 -8.39 -15.35
C GLU A 252 -15.83 -7.65 -16.47
N ALA A 253 -16.56 -7.18 -17.49
CA ALA A 253 -15.98 -6.48 -18.63
C ALA A 253 -15.24 -5.20 -18.20
N ALA A 254 -15.81 -4.44 -17.25
CA ALA A 254 -15.16 -3.26 -16.70
C ALA A 254 -13.87 -3.60 -15.94
N TYR A 255 -13.87 -4.66 -15.12
CA TYR A 255 -12.66 -5.12 -14.43
C TYR A 255 -11.59 -5.63 -15.39
N ARG A 256 -11.97 -6.37 -16.44
CA ARG A 256 -11.04 -6.81 -17.48
C ARG A 256 -10.41 -5.63 -18.20
N SER A 257 -11.22 -4.64 -18.60
CA SER A 257 -10.72 -3.42 -19.25
C SER A 257 -9.78 -2.64 -18.34
N ALA A 258 -10.13 -2.45 -17.06
CA ALA A 258 -9.27 -1.76 -16.10
C ALA A 258 -7.95 -2.51 -15.86
N ALA A 259 -7.99 -3.85 -15.76
CA ALA A 259 -6.80 -4.67 -15.61
C ALA A 259 -5.87 -4.58 -16.84
N LEU A 260 -6.42 -4.63 -18.05
CA LEU A 260 -5.66 -4.47 -19.29
C LEU A 260 -4.99 -3.09 -19.40
N LEU A 261 -5.72 -2.02 -19.07
CA LEU A 261 -5.15 -0.67 -19.02
C LEU A 261 -4.05 -0.55 -17.96
N MET A 262 -4.23 -1.18 -16.80
CA MET A 262 -3.20 -1.21 -15.77
C MET A 262 -1.96 -1.97 -16.25
N ILE A 263 -2.12 -3.12 -16.92
CA ILE A 263 -1.00 -3.88 -17.49
C ILE A 263 -0.23 -3.04 -18.49
N GLU A 264 -0.91 -2.41 -19.45
CA GLU A 264 -0.29 -1.53 -20.45
C GLU A 264 0.52 -0.39 -19.80
N LEU A 265 -0.03 0.20 -18.75
CA LEU A 265 0.63 1.26 -18.02
C LEU A 265 1.87 0.73 -17.26
N LEU A 266 1.76 -0.43 -16.62
CA LEU A 266 2.87 -1.07 -15.90
C LEU A 266 3.96 -1.59 -16.86
N ASP A 267 3.63 -1.93 -18.11
CA ASP A 267 4.63 -2.23 -19.15
C ASP A 267 5.48 -0.99 -19.50
N GLY A 268 4.98 0.22 -19.22
CA GLY A 268 5.75 1.46 -19.29
C GLY A 268 6.94 1.52 -18.33
N ILE A 269 7.05 0.62 -17.35
CA ILE A 269 8.22 0.51 -16.47
C ILE A 269 9.45 0.04 -17.25
N ASP A 270 9.29 -0.98 -18.09
CA ASP A 270 10.38 -1.71 -18.78
C ASP A 270 10.58 -1.26 -20.25
N GLY A 271 9.75 -0.35 -20.76
CA GLY A 271 9.80 0.10 -22.14
C GLY A 271 11.11 0.79 -22.55
N ILE A 272 11.28 1.05 -23.85
CA ILE A 272 12.49 1.70 -24.43
C ILE A 272 12.76 3.08 -23.81
N ASN A 273 11.71 3.80 -23.42
CA ASN A 273 11.77 5.04 -22.65
C ASN A 273 11.24 4.84 -21.22
N GLY A 274 11.49 3.64 -20.68
CA GLY A 274 10.92 3.17 -19.43
C GLY A 274 11.42 4.00 -18.25
N ILE A 275 10.52 4.28 -17.33
CA ILE A 275 10.82 5.14 -16.19
C ILE A 275 11.92 4.57 -15.29
N ASP A 276 12.09 3.24 -15.27
CA ASP A 276 13.17 2.58 -14.53
C ASP A 276 14.54 2.93 -15.12
N ALA A 277 14.69 2.95 -16.44
CA ALA A 277 15.94 3.36 -17.08
C ALA A 277 16.30 4.82 -16.76
N SER A 278 15.30 5.72 -16.70
CA SER A 278 15.50 7.11 -16.28
C SER A 278 15.94 7.23 -14.81
N VAL A 279 15.36 6.42 -13.92
CA VAL A 279 15.75 6.34 -12.50
C VAL A 279 17.16 5.79 -12.36
N GLN A 280 17.49 4.70 -13.05
CA GLN A 280 18.81 4.06 -13.03
C GLN A 280 19.90 4.99 -13.56
N SER A 281 19.66 5.65 -14.71
CA SER A 281 20.62 6.60 -15.29
C SER A 281 20.84 7.82 -14.39
N THR A 282 19.78 8.34 -13.76
CA THR A 282 19.87 9.46 -12.81
C THR A 282 20.63 9.04 -11.55
N ALA A 283 20.41 7.82 -11.04
CA ALA A 283 21.14 7.28 -9.91
C ALA A 283 22.63 7.05 -10.24
N ALA A 284 22.93 6.47 -11.41
CA ALA A 284 24.30 6.25 -11.88
C ALA A 284 25.05 7.58 -12.07
N ALA A 285 24.42 8.60 -12.65
CA ALA A 285 24.99 9.95 -12.76
C ALA A 285 25.28 10.60 -11.39
N ALA A 286 24.57 10.15 -10.36
CA ALA A 286 24.77 10.53 -8.97
C ALA A 286 25.80 9.66 -8.22
N GLY A 287 26.44 8.71 -8.89
CA GLY A 287 27.37 7.75 -8.29
C GLY A 287 26.70 6.71 -7.37
N LEU A 288 25.39 6.47 -7.56
CA LEU A 288 24.64 5.47 -6.81
C LEU A 288 24.50 4.19 -7.63
N THR A 289 24.83 3.07 -7.02
CA THR A 289 24.49 1.74 -7.54
C THR A 289 23.17 1.31 -6.91
N LEU A 290 22.10 1.29 -7.71
CA LEU A 290 20.83 0.69 -7.30
C LEU A 290 20.92 -0.83 -7.47
N PRO A 291 20.22 -1.62 -6.64
CA PRO A 291 20.10 -3.05 -6.89
C PRO A 291 19.52 -3.26 -8.29
N GLU A 292 20.13 -4.17 -9.06
CA GLU A 292 19.57 -4.55 -10.35
C GLU A 292 18.15 -5.07 -10.14
N PRO A 293 17.20 -4.72 -11.02
CA PRO A 293 15.86 -5.26 -10.97
C PRO A 293 15.99 -6.79 -11.04
N THR A 294 15.67 -7.47 -9.93
CA THR A 294 15.70 -8.92 -9.88
C THR A 294 14.74 -9.41 -10.96
N ALA A 295 15.28 -10.12 -11.96
CA ALA A 295 14.46 -10.78 -12.97
C ALA A 295 13.45 -11.67 -12.24
N ALA A 296 12.16 -11.49 -12.53
CA ALA A 296 11.14 -12.36 -11.98
C ALA A 296 11.47 -13.81 -12.40
N PRO A 297 11.41 -14.78 -11.47
CA PRO A 297 11.70 -16.19 -11.77
C PRO A 297 10.67 -16.83 -12.70
#